data_AF-A0A839JFN7-F1
#
_entry.id   AF-A0A839JFN7-F1
#
_cell.length_a   1.000
_cell.length_b   1.000
_cell.length_c   1.000
_cell.angle_alpha   90.00
_cell.angle_beta   90.00
_cell.angle_gamma   90.00
#
_symmetry.space_group_name_H-M   'P 1'
#
loop_
_entity.id
_entity.type
_entity.pdbx_description
1 polymer ?
#
loop_
_entity_poly.entity_id
_entity_poly.type
_entity_poly.pdbx_seq_one_letter_code
_entity_poly.pdbx_strand_id
1 'polypeptide(L)'
;MTVTPNVENLLHGGRCLVGYTDKGEYVAGWPEVARESIRAINHLTHHGPIPAPTLYRVLGELKGVGHLLPQALSQLTRGLQKSLELYQVYDARDPVDSVLEATLLLNQATRKAAELGELLEAAQAAISEQGYHDEDDEDPTLFDDQVDS
;
A
#
# COMPACT_ATOMS: atom_id res chain seq x y z
N MET A 1 -22.34 29.65 -3.23
CA MET A 1 -22.58 28.27 -3.69
C MET A 1 -21.21 27.59 -3.67
N THR A 2 -20.97 26.66 -2.74
CA THR A 2 -19.67 25.99 -2.64
C THR A 2 -19.56 25.03 -3.82
N VAL A 3 -18.55 25.18 -4.66
CA VAL A 3 -18.31 24.27 -5.78
C VAL A 3 -17.71 22.99 -5.20
N THR A 4 -18.49 21.92 -5.12
CA THR A 4 -17.96 20.58 -4.81
C THR A 4 -17.11 20.10 -5.99
N PRO A 5 -15.82 19.81 -5.81
CA PRO A 5 -14.98 19.28 -6.87
C PRO A 5 -15.55 17.97 -7.41
N ASN A 6 -15.61 17.81 -8.75
CA ASN A 6 -16.15 16.61 -9.40
C ASN A 6 -15.54 15.31 -8.87
N VAL A 7 -14.24 15.34 -8.54
CA VAL A 7 -13.46 14.20 -8.04
C VAL A 7 -13.97 13.63 -6.71
N GLU A 8 -14.70 14.42 -5.90
CA GLU A 8 -15.29 13.96 -4.65
C GLU A 8 -16.48 13.01 -4.86
N ASN A 9 -17.15 13.12 -6.02
CA ASN A 9 -18.33 12.33 -6.36
C ASN A 9 -18.01 11.11 -7.24
N LEU A 10 -16.76 10.95 -7.68
CA LEU A 10 -16.36 9.80 -8.49
C LEU A 10 -16.37 8.52 -7.65
N LEU A 11 -17.06 7.50 -8.16
CA LEU A 11 -17.19 6.20 -7.51
C LEU A 11 -16.30 5.16 -8.18
N HIS A 12 -15.56 4.41 -7.37
CA HIS A 12 -14.88 3.19 -7.77
C HIS A 12 -15.21 2.10 -6.76
N GLY A 13 -15.71 0.94 -7.21
CA GLY A 13 -16.11 -0.15 -6.30
C GLY A 13 -17.10 0.26 -5.19
N GLY A 14 -17.99 1.23 -5.50
CA GLY A 14 -19.00 1.74 -4.56
C GLY A 14 -18.48 2.75 -3.52
N ARG A 15 -17.22 3.21 -3.61
CA ARG A 15 -16.63 4.21 -2.70
C ARG A 15 -16.01 5.37 -3.47
N CYS A 16 -16.02 6.55 -2.86
CA CYS A 16 -15.39 7.77 -3.35
C CYS A 16 -14.03 8.02 -2.67
N LEU A 17 -13.39 9.14 -3.01
CA LEU A 17 -12.14 9.57 -2.38
C LEU A 17 -12.38 10.20 -0.99
N VAL A 18 -13.51 10.88 -0.80
CA VAL A 18 -13.87 11.58 0.44
C VAL A 18 -15.29 11.21 0.86
N GLY A 19 -15.41 10.69 2.07
CA GLY A 19 -16.42 9.70 2.44
C GLY A 19 -17.83 10.20 2.74
N TYR A 20 -18.56 10.71 1.75
CA TYR A 20 -19.98 11.04 1.92
C TYR A 20 -20.81 10.57 0.73
N THR A 21 -22.00 10.02 1.01
CA THR A 21 -23.01 9.71 -0.02
C THR A 21 -23.79 10.96 -0.43
N ASP A 22 -24.54 10.87 -1.53
CA ASP A 22 -25.50 11.90 -1.96
C ASP A 22 -26.57 12.23 -0.90
N LYS A 23 -26.75 11.36 0.10
CA LYS A 23 -27.66 11.53 1.25
C LYS A 23 -26.97 12.08 2.51
N GLY A 24 -25.67 12.35 2.45
CA GLY A 24 -24.86 12.85 3.57
C GLY A 24 -24.39 11.78 4.56
N GLU A 25 -24.68 10.50 4.32
CA GLU A 25 -24.17 9.40 5.14
C GLU A 25 -22.68 9.19 4.90
N TYR A 26 -21.91 8.97 5.96
CA TYR A 26 -20.48 8.69 5.88
C TYR A 26 -20.22 7.30 5.31
N VAL A 27 -19.34 7.21 4.32
CA VAL A 27 -18.83 5.95 3.77
C VAL A 27 -17.32 6.06 3.66
N ALA A 28 -16.58 5.12 4.25
CA ALA A 28 -15.12 5.15 4.23
C ALA A 28 -14.57 5.27 2.80
N GLY A 29 -13.85 6.35 2.53
CA GLY A 29 -13.20 6.58 1.24
C GLY A 29 -12.01 5.65 1.04
N TRP A 30 -11.57 5.49 -0.21
CA TRP A 30 -10.43 4.62 -0.52
C TRP A 30 -9.14 4.93 0.26
N PRO A 31 -8.76 6.20 0.51
CA PRO A 31 -7.60 6.52 1.35
C PRO A 31 -7.73 6.01 2.78
N GLU A 32 -8.93 6.08 3.37
CA GLU A 32 -9.18 5.53 4.72
C GLU A 32 -9.09 4.00 4.70
N VAL A 33 -9.71 3.35 3.72
CA VAL A 33 -9.64 1.89 3.58
C VAL A 33 -8.20 1.42 3.43
N ALA A 34 -7.37 2.13 2.65
CA ALA A 34 -5.95 1.83 2.53
C ALA A 34 -5.20 1.95 3.87
N ARG A 35 -5.41 3.05 4.61
CA ARG A 35 -4.83 3.27 5.94
C ARG A 35 -5.22 2.17 6.93
N GLU A 36 -6.50 1.80 6.95
CA GLU A 36 -7.03 0.75 7.83
C GLU A 36 -6.52 -0.64 7.45
N SER A 37 -6.31 -0.90 6.15
CA SER A 37 -5.70 -2.16 5.69
C SER A 37 -4.27 -2.32 6.20
N ILE A 38 -3.45 -1.26 6.12
CA ILE A 38 -2.09 -1.28 6.71
C ILE A 38 -2.15 -1.44 8.23
N ARG A 39 -3.09 -0.79 8.92
CA ARG A 39 -3.28 -0.96 10.37
C ARG A 39 -3.62 -2.41 10.73
N ALA A 40 -4.47 -3.06 9.93
CA ALA A 40 -4.83 -4.47 10.13
C ALA A 40 -3.62 -5.39 9.92
N ILE A 41 -2.81 -5.15 8.87
CA ILE A 41 -1.55 -5.88 8.67
C ILE A 41 -0.66 -5.74 9.90
N ASN A 42 -0.39 -4.52 10.35
CA ASN A 42 0.45 -4.27 11.53
C ASN A 42 -0.06 -4.99 12.78
N HIS A 43 -1.38 -5.02 12.97
CA HIS A 43 -2.00 -5.71 14.11
C HIS A 43 -1.79 -7.23 14.05
N LEU A 44 -1.97 -7.83 12.86
CA LEU A 44 -1.80 -9.28 12.65
C LEU A 44 -0.33 -9.71 12.71
N THR A 45 0.59 -8.86 12.24
CA THR A 45 2.03 -9.15 12.23
C THR A 45 2.73 -8.85 13.57
N HIS A 46 2.00 -8.38 14.57
CA HIS A 46 2.58 -8.07 15.88
C HIS A 46 2.83 -9.33 16.75
N HIS A 47 2.25 -10.47 16.39
CA HIS A 47 2.24 -11.67 17.23
C HIS A 47 2.97 -12.85 16.57
N GLY A 48 3.93 -13.42 17.30
CA GLY A 48 4.59 -14.67 16.92
C GLY A 48 5.50 -14.59 15.68
N PRO A 49 6.14 -15.71 15.30
CA PRO A 49 6.93 -15.78 14.09
C PRO A 49 6.03 -15.73 12.84
N ILE A 50 6.51 -15.07 11.77
CA ILE A 50 5.87 -15.10 10.46
C ILE A 50 6.66 -16.07 9.58
N PRO A 51 6.09 -17.24 9.22
CA PRO A 51 6.76 -18.19 8.34
C PRO A 51 7.07 -17.57 6.97
N ALA A 52 8.22 -17.92 6.39
CA ALA A 52 8.64 -17.38 5.10
C ALA A 52 7.64 -17.66 3.95
N PRO A 53 7.01 -18.85 3.82
CA PRO A 53 5.97 -19.06 2.81
C PRO A 53 4.76 -18.11 2.96
N THR A 54 4.41 -17.76 4.20
CA THR A 54 3.34 -16.79 4.49
C THR A 54 3.78 -15.38 4.14
N LEU A 55 4.99 -14.98 4.56
CA LEU A 55 5.56 -13.67 4.24
C LEU A 55 5.71 -13.48 2.72
N TYR A 56 6.11 -14.51 1.99
CA TYR A 56 6.24 -14.48 0.53
C TYR A 56 4.93 -14.04 -0.16
N ARG A 57 3.78 -14.57 0.30
CA ARG A 57 2.46 -14.19 -0.22
C ARG A 57 2.10 -12.76 0.14
N VAL A 58 2.36 -12.36 1.39
CA VAL A 58 2.12 -10.98 1.87
C VAL A 58 2.93 -9.97 1.07
N LEU A 59 4.22 -10.24 0.83
CA LEU A 59 5.09 -9.38 0.03
C LEU A 59 4.63 -9.29 -1.44
N GLY A 60 4.06 -10.37 -1.98
CA GLY A 60 3.49 -10.40 -3.33
C GLY A 60 2.35 -9.40 -3.54
N GLU A 61 1.50 -9.21 -2.53
CA GLU A 61 0.46 -8.18 -2.55
C GLU A 61 1.03 -6.79 -2.26
N LEU A 62 1.89 -6.68 -1.25
CA LEU A 62 2.44 -5.39 -0.82
C LEU A 62 3.32 -4.72 -1.87
N LYS A 63 4.08 -5.47 -2.68
CA LYS A 63 4.86 -4.88 -3.79
C LYS A 63 3.96 -4.17 -4.82
N GLY A 64 2.73 -4.66 -5.00
CA GLY A 64 1.72 -4.00 -5.83
C GLY A 64 1.40 -2.57 -5.37
N VAL A 65 1.44 -2.31 -4.06
CA VAL A 65 1.29 -0.96 -3.51
C VAL A 65 2.43 -0.05 -3.98
N GLY A 66 3.67 -0.55 -3.99
CA GLY A 66 4.84 0.18 -4.49
C GLY A 66 4.76 0.55 -5.97
N HIS A 67 3.99 -0.20 -6.78
CA HIS A 67 3.75 0.14 -8.18
C HIS A 67 2.54 1.08 -8.39
N LEU A 68 1.48 0.92 -7.61
CA LEU A 68 0.25 1.70 -7.76
C LEU A 68 0.31 3.08 -7.09
N LEU A 69 0.97 3.18 -5.93
CA LEU A 69 1.07 4.42 -5.16
C LEU A 69 1.79 5.54 -5.92
N PRO A 70 2.92 5.30 -6.64
CA PRO A 70 3.54 6.33 -7.49
C PRO A 70 2.57 6.91 -8.54
N GLN A 71 1.75 6.05 -9.15
CA GLN A 71 0.76 6.48 -10.13
C GLN A 71 -0.30 7.37 -9.47
N ALA A 72 -0.83 6.96 -8.31
CA ALA A 72 -1.80 7.74 -7.56
C ALA A 72 -1.24 9.12 -7.15
N LEU A 73 -0.02 9.16 -6.61
CA LEU A 73 0.65 10.41 -6.21
C LEU A 73 0.89 11.34 -7.41
N SER A 74 1.26 10.78 -8.57
CA SER A 74 1.41 11.55 -9.82
C SER A 74 0.09 12.11 -10.35
N GLN A 75 -1.02 11.38 -10.16
CA GLN A 75 -2.37 11.88 -10.49
C GLN A 75 -2.80 12.99 -9.53
N LEU A 76 -2.58 12.82 -8.22
CA LEU A 76 -2.87 13.83 -7.20
C LEU A 76 -2.06 15.12 -7.44
N THR A 77 -0.78 14.99 -7.77
CA THR A 77 0.10 16.13 -8.10
C THR A 77 -0.46 16.92 -9.27
N ARG A 78 -0.80 16.25 -10.38
CA ARG A 78 -1.38 16.89 -11.57
C ARG A 78 -2.73 17.54 -11.27
N GLY A 79 -3.58 16.85 -10.49
CA GLY A 79 -4.87 17.39 -10.07
C GLY A 79 -4.73 18.66 -9.23
N LEU A 80 -3.78 18.68 -8.29
CA LEU A 80 -3.48 19.83 -7.46
C LEU A 80 -2.93 21.00 -8.28
N GLN A 81 -1.99 20.77 -9.19
CA GLN A 81 -1.48 21.83 -10.08
C GLN A 81 -2.60 22.43 -10.93
N LYS A 82 -3.47 21.57 -11.51
CA LYS A 82 -4.62 22.01 -12.31
C LYS A 82 -5.66 22.78 -11.48
N SER A 83 -5.70 22.56 -10.17
CA SER A 83 -6.66 23.25 -9.28
C SER A 83 -6.47 24.78 -9.29
N LEU A 84 -5.24 25.27 -9.43
CA LEU A 84 -4.94 26.70 -9.51
C LEU A 84 -5.56 27.37 -10.75
N GLU A 85 -5.77 26.61 -11.83
CA GLU A 85 -6.35 27.11 -13.07
C GLU A 85 -7.89 27.07 -13.04
N LEU A 86 -8.46 26.13 -12.29
CA LEU A 86 -9.90 25.80 -12.33
C LEU A 86 -10.68 26.36 -11.14
N TYR A 87 -10.02 26.64 -10.03
CA TYR A 87 -10.66 27.07 -8.79
C TYR A 87 -10.02 28.35 -8.27
N GLN A 88 -10.82 29.19 -7.61
CA GLN A 88 -10.33 30.35 -6.88
C GLN A 88 -9.78 29.90 -5.52
N VAL A 89 -8.58 29.33 -5.55
CA VAL A 89 -7.88 28.84 -4.36
C VAL A 89 -7.32 30.03 -3.57
N TYR A 90 -7.48 30.02 -2.25
CA TYR A 90 -6.89 30.99 -1.34
C TYR A 90 -5.92 30.29 -0.37
N ASP A 91 -4.90 31.02 0.08
CA ASP A 91 -3.93 30.59 1.07
C ASP A 91 -3.56 31.82 1.92
N ALA A 92 -3.07 31.62 3.15
CA ALA A 92 -2.50 32.69 3.96
C ALA A 92 -1.19 33.23 3.35
N ARG A 93 -0.49 32.41 2.57
CA ARG A 93 0.60 32.78 1.65
C ARG A 93 0.07 32.82 0.21
N ASP A 94 0.95 32.88 -0.80
CA ASP A 94 0.55 32.70 -2.20
C ASP A 94 0.16 31.22 -2.45
N PRO A 95 -1.06 30.92 -2.93
CA PRO A 95 -1.46 29.56 -3.31
C PRO A 95 -0.51 28.88 -4.30
N VAL A 96 0.14 29.64 -5.19
CA VAL A 96 1.11 29.12 -6.16
C VAL A 96 2.33 28.55 -5.43
N ASP A 97 2.85 29.26 -4.42
CA ASP A 97 4.00 28.83 -3.63
C ASP A 97 3.69 27.55 -2.85
N SER A 98 2.52 27.49 -2.20
CA SER A 98 2.09 26.29 -1.46
C SER A 98 1.88 25.08 -2.37
N VAL A 99 1.32 25.27 -3.57
CA VAL A 99 1.17 24.17 -4.55
C VAL A 99 2.52 23.71 -5.11
N LEU A 100 3.46 24.63 -5.32
CA LEU A 100 4.83 24.28 -5.71
C LEU A 100 5.51 23.42 -4.63
N GLU A 101 5.41 23.84 -3.37
CA GLU A 101 5.94 23.11 -2.22
C GLU A 101 5.33 21.69 -2.13
N ALA A 102 3.99 21.58 -2.20
CA ALA A 102 3.30 20.30 -2.19
C ALA A 102 3.69 19.40 -3.37
N THR A 103 3.83 19.98 -4.57
CA THR A 103 4.27 19.25 -5.78
C THR A 103 5.67 18.67 -5.60
N LEU A 104 6.60 19.42 -5.02
CA LEU A 104 7.95 18.93 -4.75
C LEU A 104 7.93 17.74 -3.78
N LEU A 105 7.13 17.83 -2.71
CA LEU A 105 6.97 16.76 -1.72
C LEU A 105 6.31 15.51 -2.32
N LEU A 106 5.25 15.66 -3.11
CA LEU A 106 4.57 14.54 -3.76
C LEU A 106 5.47 13.84 -4.80
N ASN A 107 6.29 14.60 -5.53
CA ASN A 107 7.26 14.02 -6.45
C ASN A 107 8.36 13.25 -5.71
N GLN A 108 8.80 13.72 -4.54
CA GLN A 108 9.71 12.95 -3.68
C GLN A 108 9.05 11.67 -3.17
N ALA A 109 7.80 11.74 -2.69
CA ALA A 109 7.04 10.58 -2.23
C ALA A 109 6.84 9.55 -3.35
N THR A 110 6.58 10.00 -4.58
CA THR A 110 6.43 9.15 -5.78
C THR A 110 7.67 8.30 -6.00
N ARG A 111 8.86 8.90 -5.95
CA ARG A 111 10.13 8.17 -6.12
C ARG A 111 10.36 7.16 -4.99
N LYS A 112 10.11 7.56 -3.75
CA LYS A 112 10.25 6.68 -2.58
C LYS A 112 9.28 5.50 -2.60
N ALA A 113 8.06 5.71 -3.09
CA ALA A 113 7.09 4.64 -3.24
C ALA A 113 7.50 3.62 -4.31
N ALA A 114 8.11 4.07 -5.41
CA ALA A 114 8.66 3.17 -6.43
C ALA A 114 9.82 2.34 -5.89
N GLU A 115 10.78 2.99 -5.20
CA GLU A 115 11.90 2.33 -4.52
C GLU A 115 11.41 1.30 -3.48
N LEU A 116 10.37 1.63 -2.71
CA LEU A 116 9.72 0.69 -1.80
C LEU A 116 9.22 -0.55 -2.54
N GLY A 117 8.58 -0.39 -3.71
CA GLY A 117 8.11 -1.52 -4.54
C GLY A 117 9.25 -2.44 -4.96
N GLU A 118 10.35 -1.88 -5.45
CA GLU A 118 11.55 -2.63 -5.85
C GLU A 118 12.15 -3.41 -4.66
N LEU A 119 12.23 -2.78 -3.49
CA LEU A 119 12.75 -3.42 -2.28
C LEU A 119 11.85 -4.56 -1.79
N LEU A 120 10.52 -4.40 -1.86
CA LEU A 120 9.57 -5.44 -1.48
C LEU A 120 9.62 -6.63 -2.45
N GLU A 121 9.78 -6.37 -3.75
CA GLU A 121 9.99 -7.41 -4.75
C GLU A 121 11.30 -8.18 -4.51
N ALA A 122 12.40 -7.47 -4.26
CA ALA A 122 13.69 -8.09 -3.94
C ALA A 122 13.61 -8.95 -2.66
N ALA A 123 12.93 -8.45 -1.62
CA ALA A 123 12.70 -9.20 -0.39
C ALA A 123 11.87 -10.47 -0.63
N GLN A 124 10.82 -10.39 -1.47
CA GLN A 124 10.01 -11.54 -1.85
C GLN A 124 10.87 -12.60 -2.58
N ALA A 125 11.69 -12.17 -3.53
CA ALA A 125 12.57 -13.07 -4.27
C ALA A 125 13.59 -13.79 -3.37
N ALA A 126 14.15 -13.08 -2.38
CA ALA A 126 15.15 -13.61 -1.45
C ALA A 126 14.65 -14.77 -0.58
N ILE A 127 13.34 -14.89 -0.36
CA ILE A 127 12.72 -15.96 0.44
C ILE A 127 11.93 -16.97 -0.42
N SER A 128 12.06 -16.90 -1.75
CA SER A 128 11.22 -17.66 -2.69
C SER A 128 11.40 -19.19 -2.64
N GLU A 129 12.54 -19.67 -2.15
CA GLU A 129 12.85 -21.10 -2.05
C GLU A 129 12.54 -21.69 -0.66
N GLN A 130 12.03 -20.89 0.28
CA GLN A 130 11.72 -21.37 1.63
C GLN A 130 10.34 -22.08 1.66
N GLY A 131 10.31 -23.29 2.22
CA GLY A 131 9.12 -24.12 2.38
C GLY A 131 8.95 -24.64 3.82
N TYR A 132 7.93 -25.47 4.05
CA TYR A 132 7.81 -26.24 5.28
C TYR A 132 8.45 -27.62 5.07
N HIS A 133 9.11 -28.16 6.09
CA HIS A 133 9.43 -29.58 6.13
C HIS A 133 8.19 -30.33 6.63
N ASP A 134 7.86 -31.46 6.02
CA ASP A 134 6.89 -32.39 6.60
C ASP A 134 7.59 -33.08 7.78
N GLU A 135 6.92 -33.17 8.93
CA GLU A 135 7.47 -33.80 10.16
C GLU A 135 7.80 -35.30 9.98
N ASP A 136 7.41 -35.91 8.85
CA ASP A 136 7.64 -37.31 8.50
C ASP A 136 8.97 -37.58 7.76
N ASP A 137 9.78 -36.55 7.46
CA ASP A 137 11.17 -36.72 7.02
C ASP A 137 12.11 -37.00 8.23
N GLU A 138 11.63 -37.73 9.25
CA GLU A 138 12.51 -38.38 10.22
C GLU A 138 13.29 -39.49 9.49
N ASP A 139 14.56 -39.18 9.28
CA ASP A 139 15.65 -40.02 8.77
C ASP A 139 15.43 -41.55 8.97
N PRO A 140 15.21 -42.34 7.91
CA PRO A 140 15.05 -43.79 8.02
C PRO A 140 16.33 -44.50 8.49
N THR A 141 17.45 -43.79 8.66
CA THR A 141 18.77 -44.39 8.92
C THR A 141 19.08 -44.65 10.40
N LEU A 142 18.14 -44.39 11.33
CA LEU A 142 18.34 -44.62 12.76
C LEU A 142 18.13 -46.07 13.25
N PHE A 143 17.79 -47.03 12.37
CA PHE A 143 17.48 -48.41 12.75
C PHE A 143 18.28 -49.53 12.05
N ASP A 144 19.49 -49.27 11.53
CA ASP A 144 20.24 -50.31 10.79
C ASP A 144 21.56 -50.81 11.41
N ASP A 145 21.81 -50.59 12.70
CA ASP A 145 22.99 -51.15 13.40
C ASP A 145 22.64 -51.91 14.71
N GLN A 146 21.63 -52.80 14.63
CA GLN A 146 21.56 -53.95 15.54
C GLN A 146 21.57 -55.24 14.71
N VAL A 147 22.76 -55.63 14.25
CA VAL A 147 23.04 -57.01 13.87
C VAL A 147 23.89 -57.62 14.98
N ASP A 148 23.26 -58.54 15.73
CA ASP A 148 23.88 -59.50 16.63
C ASP A 148 25.11 -60.16 15.99
N SER A 149 26.24 -60.22 16.72
CA SER A 149 27.14 -61.39 16.87
C SER A 149 28.30 -61.08 17.83
#